data_AF-A0A5R8K816-F1
#
_entry.id   AF-A0A5R8K816-F1
#
_cell.length_a   1.000
_cell.length_b   1.000
_cell.length_c   1.000
_cell.angle_alpha   90.00
_cell.angle_beta   90.00
_cell.angle_gamma   90.00
#
_symmetry.space_group_name_H-M   'P 1'
#
loop_
_entity.id
_entity.type
_entity.pdbx_description
1 polymer ?
#
loop_
_entity_poly.entity_id
_entity_poly.type
_entity_poly.pdbx_seq_one_letter_code
_entity_poly.pdbx_strand_id
1 'polypeptide(L)'
;MMIFSRRLLFLGLALMAIATGKAQAQVVVYRLTFEEIGESINYRPYQNGYYVAPMEGGAGSLVLTLTTGNVRQYFAYEGFGELFVAVKGESQKMVLSATAANEVSTTVFYALGTATKEFDVESRNLSGKIKVAEKMVGYAVSADSEQDLPFIGTGMSIGVAGASQLTARIDEAYTNKAVQENLDSAAAVDAVIEALTAAGHVNGNPQTGNGGNGNNGGAGGGTGTNQE
;
A
#
# COMPACT_ATOMS: atom_id res chain seq x y z
N MET A 1 -46.77 -56.82 3.75
CA MET A 1 -46.50 -56.03 2.52
C MET A 1 -47.04 -54.62 2.76
N MET A 2 -46.35 -53.58 2.22
CA MET A 2 -46.33 -52.14 2.65
C MET A 2 -45.35 -51.93 3.81
N ILE A 3 -44.08 -51.50 3.68
CA ILE A 3 -43.41 -50.44 2.89
C ILE A 3 -44.03 -49.06 3.11
N PHE A 4 -43.56 -48.30 4.10
CA PHE A 4 -43.65 -46.83 4.09
C PHE A 4 -42.51 -46.16 4.88
N SER A 5 -41.75 -45.36 4.12
CA SER A 5 -41.05 -44.12 4.47
C SER A 5 -39.91 -44.11 5.50
N ARG A 6 -38.72 -44.54 5.04
CA ARG A 6 -37.41 -44.02 5.51
C ARG A 6 -37.01 -42.78 4.70
N ARG A 7 -37.72 -41.67 4.81
CA ARG A 7 -37.29 -40.38 4.20
C ARG A 7 -37.88 -39.22 4.99
N LEU A 8 -37.05 -38.58 5.80
CA LEU A 8 -37.06 -37.17 6.23
C LEU A 8 -36.46 -37.04 7.63
N LEU A 9 -35.13 -37.19 7.74
CA LEU A 9 -34.39 -36.58 8.84
C LEU A 9 -33.01 -36.17 8.35
N PHE A 10 -33.00 -35.44 7.24
CA PHE A 10 -31.84 -34.77 6.64
C PHE A 10 -32.18 -33.28 6.48
N LEU A 11 -32.66 -32.65 7.56
CA LEU A 11 -33.05 -31.24 7.56
C LEU A 11 -32.78 -30.63 8.93
N GLY A 12 -31.52 -30.24 9.17
CA GLY A 12 -31.12 -29.65 10.45
C GLY A 12 -29.65 -29.32 10.60
N LEU A 13 -28.90 -29.15 9.51
CA LEU A 13 -27.57 -28.54 9.55
C LEU A 13 -27.52 -27.36 8.57
N ALA A 14 -28.57 -26.53 8.64
CA ALA A 14 -28.62 -25.25 7.96
C ALA A 14 -27.80 -24.24 8.77
N LEU A 15 -26.83 -23.63 8.10
CA LEU A 15 -26.37 -22.27 8.39
C LEU A 15 -25.83 -22.01 9.81
N MET A 16 -24.72 -22.65 10.18
CA MET A 16 -23.66 -21.91 10.87
C MET A 16 -22.70 -21.36 9.81
N ALA A 17 -23.22 -20.50 8.94
CA ALA A 17 -22.39 -19.49 8.29
C ALA A 17 -22.03 -18.49 9.40
N ILE A 18 -21.07 -18.87 10.23
CA ILE A 18 -20.39 -17.95 11.13
C ILE A 18 -19.75 -16.95 10.18
N ALA A 19 -20.42 -15.82 10.00
CA ALA A 19 -19.79 -14.63 9.48
C ALA A 19 -18.64 -14.35 10.44
N THR A 20 -17.46 -14.86 10.10
CA THR A 20 -16.19 -14.47 10.69
C THR A 20 -16.00 -13.02 10.28
N GLY A 21 -16.69 -12.12 11.01
CA GLY A 21 -16.39 -10.71 10.97
C GLY A 21 -14.91 -10.61 11.27
N LYS A 22 -14.11 -10.26 10.25
CA LYS A 22 -12.72 -9.90 10.48
C LYS A 22 -12.78 -8.80 11.52
N ALA A 23 -12.17 -9.04 12.68
CA ALA A 23 -11.95 -7.97 13.64
C ALA A 23 -11.28 -6.85 12.85
N GLN A 24 -11.87 -5.65 12.86
CA GLN A 24 -11.24 -4.50 12.22
C GLN A 24 -9.92 -4.29 12.96
N ALA A 25 -8.84 -4.63 12.26
CA ALA A 25 -7.50 -4.38 12.71
C ALA A 25 -7.32 -2.88 12.83
N GLN A 26 -6.89 -2.40 14.00
CA GLN A 26 -6.55 -0.99 14.16
C GLN A 26 -5.37 -0.66 13.28
N VAL A 27 -5.37 0.52 12.66
CA VAL A 27 -4.38 0.88 11.65
C VAL A 27 -3.36 1.86 12.21
N VAL A 28 -2.08 1.64 11.95
CA VAL A 28 -1.02 2.63 12.15
C VAL A 28 -0.62 3.24 10.82
N VAL A 29 -0.41 4.56 10.82
CA VAL A 29 0.09 5.31 9.67
C VAL A 29 1.47 5.85 10.02
N TYR A 30 2.48 5.50 9.23
CA TYR A 30 3.82 6.05 9.31
C TYR A 30 4.07 7.01 8.17
N ARG A 31 4.57 8.20 8.46
CA ARG A 31 5.16 9.10 7.47
C ARG A 31 6.59 8.67 7.17
N LEU A 32 6.90 8.52 5.89
CA LEU A 32 8.19 8.10 5.38
C LEU A 32 8.96 9.29 4.84
N THR A 33 10.25 9.33 5.14
CA THR A 33 11.23 10.25 4.53
C THR A 33 12.44 9.47 4.06
N PHE A 34 13.01 9.87 2.94
CA PHE A 34 14.18 9.26 2.34
C PHE A 34 15.28 10.31 2.19
N GLU A 35 16.49 9.97 2.63
CA GLU A 35 17.67 10.79 2.47
C GLU A 35 18.71 9.99 1.70
N GLU A 36 19.11 10.43 0.51
CA GLU A 36 20.11 9.72 -0.30
C GLU A 36 21.43 9.58 0.48
N ILE A 37 22.03 8.40 0.42
CA ILE A 37 23.31 8.12 1.09
C ILE A 37 24.28 7.41 0.13
N GLY A 38 25.56 7.74 0.25
CA GLY A 38 26.62 7.13 -0.54
C GLY A 38 26.64 7.60 -2.00
N GLU A 39 27.35 6.84 -2.84
CA GLU A 39 27.38 7.05 -4.28
C GLU A 39 26.16 6.39 -4.94
N SER A 40 25.64 7.02 -5.98
CA SER A 40 24.48 6.52 -6.71
C SER A 40 24.63 6.72 -8.22
N ILE A 41 24.00 5.84 -8.99
CA ILE A 41 23.97 5.86 -10.46
C ILE A 41 22.53 5.68 -10.89
N ASN A 42 21.98 6.70 -11.57
CA ASN A 42 20.58 6.75 -12.04
C ASN A 42 19.51 6.50 -10.95
N TYR A 43 19.91 6.55 -9.67
CA TYR A 43 19.01 6.41 -8.54
C TYR A 43 18.33 7.73 -8.25
N ARG A 44 17.02 7.69 -8.01
CA ARG A 44 16.24 8.84 -7.56
C ARG A 44 15.34 8.36 -6.42
N PRO A 45 15.66 8.69 -5.16
CA PRO A 45 14.79 8.32 -4.07
C PRO A 45 13.46 9.09 -4.17
N TYR A 46 12.40 8.47 -3.67
CA TYR A 46 11.15 9.18 -3.41
C TYR A 46 11.39 10.27 -2.37
N GLN A 47 10.61 11.35 -2.40
CA GLN A 47 10.83 12.47 -1.48
C GLN A 47 10.27 12.16 -0.10
N ASN A 48 9.01 11.71 -0.09
CA ASN A 48 8.29 11.34 1.11
C ASN A 48 7.34 10.18 0.80
N GLY A 49 6.67 9.65 1.81
CA GLY A 49 5.56 8.74 1.62
C GLY A 49 4.80 8.47 2.90
N TYR A 50 3.91 7.50 2.82
CA TYR A 50 3.18 6.93 3.94
C TYR A 50 3.22 5.41 3.86
N TYR A 51 3.31 4.76 5.01
CA TYR A 51 3.12 3.34 5.15
C TYR A 51 1.97 3.08 6.11
N VAL A 52 0.98 2.34 5.64
CA VAL A 52 -0.28 2.08 6.35
C VAL A 52 -0.36 0.57 6.60
N ALA A 53 -0.50 0.15 7.85
CA ALA A 53 -0.54 -1.27 8.20
C ALA A 53 -1.35 -1.53 9.49
N PRO A 54 -1.79 -2.78 9.72
CA PRO A 54 -2.34 -3.19 11.01
C PRO A 54 -1.36 -2.91 12.17
N MET A 55 -1.85 -2.38 13.29
CA MET A 55 -1.05 -2.07 14.49
C MET A 55 -0.41 -3.32 15.10
N GLU A 56 -1.08 -4.45 15.00
CA GLU A 56 -0.61 -5.76 15.45
C GLU A 56 0.42 -6.40 14.50
N GLY A 57 0.61 -5.80 13.33
CA GLY A 57 1.43 -6.34 12.25
C GLY A 57 0.62 -7.08 11.18
N GLY A 58 1.24 -7.25 10.02
CA GLY A 58 0.65 -7.83 8.82
C GLY A 58 1.03 -7.04 7.57
N ALA A 59 0.37 -7.38 6.46
CA ALA A 59 0.59 -6.73 5.18
C ALA A 59 0.27 -5.22 5.27
N GLY A 60 1.19 -4.40 4.77
CA GLY A 60 1.01 -2.95 4.69
C GLY A 60 0.64 -2.48 3.30
N SER A 61 0.41 -1.19 3.18
CA SER A 61 0.27 -0.48 1.91
C SER A 61 1.18 0.74 1.92
N LEU A 62 1.76 1.03 0.77
CA LEU A 62 2.75 2.08 0.61
C LEU A 62 2.20 3.17 -0.32
N VAL A 63 2.29 4.43 0.10
CA VAL A 63 1.96 5.59 -0.72
C VAL A 63 3.20 6.47 -0.82
N LEU A 64 3.87 6.48 -1.98
CA LEU A 64 5.10 7.25 -2.19
C LEU A 64 4.79 8.55 -2.91
N THR A 65 5.60 9.59 -2.69
CA THR A 65 5.48 10.87 -3.37
C THR A 65 6.75 11.24 -4.11
N LEU A 66 6.59 11.78 -5.31
CA LEU A 66 7.68 12.24 -6.16
C LEU A 66 7.25 13.53 -6.86
N THR A 67 8.17 14.48 -6.98
CA THR A 67 7.96 15.68 -7.79
C THR A 67 8.84 15.60 -9.03
N THR A 68 8.22 15.58 -10.21
CA THR A 68 8.92 15.57 -11.50
C THR A 68 8.62 16.88 -12.23
N GLY A 69 9.64 17.73 -12.38
CA GLY A 69 9.44 19.10 -12.85
C GLY A 69 8.52 19.87 -11.89
N ASN A 70 7.35 20.30 -12.37
CA ASN A 70 6.36 21.02 -11.58
C ASN A 70 5.15 20.15 -11.18
N VAL A 71 5.18 18.84 -11.47
CA VAL A 71 4.07 17.94 -11.18
C VAL A 71 4.38 17.13 -9.92
N ARG A 72 3.53 17.27 -8.91
CA ARG A 72 3.55 16.45 -7.70
C ARG A 72 2.75 15.18 -7.95
N GLN A 73 3.36 14.03 -7.74
CA GLN A 73 2.74 12.73 -7.99
C GLN A 73 2.73 11.90 -6.72
N TYR A 74 1.72 11.06 -6.56
CA TYR A 74 1.72 9.98 -5.59
C TYR A 74 1.62 8.61 -6.27
N PHE A 75 2.21 7.58 -5.68
CA PHE A 75 2.16 6.21 -6.16
C PHE A 75 1.67 5.31 -5.02
N ALA A 76 0.53 4.66 -5.19
CA ALA A 76 -0.05 3.77 -4.19
C ALA A 76 0.18 2.30 -4.55
N TYR A 77 0.58 1.50 -3.57
CA TYR A 77 0.83 0.07 -3.68
C TYR A 77 0.17 -0.65 -2.51
N GLU A 78 -0.89 -1.40 -2.80
CA GLU A 78 -1.58 -2.23 -1.82
C GLU A 78 -0.81 -3.53 -1.55
N GLY A 79 -0.90 -4.04 -0.32
CA GLY A 79 -0.25 -5.31 0.04
C GLY A 79 1.27 -5.28 -0.10
N PHE A 80 1.86 -4.10 0.05
CA PHE A 80 3.27 -3.85 -0.17
C PHE A 80 4.05 -4.01 1.13
N GLY A 81 4.75 -5.13 1.26
CA GLY A 81 5.57 -5.43 2.43
C GLY A 81 4.77 -5.81 3.68
N GLU A 82 5.48 -5.93 4.79
CA GLU A 82 4.95 -6.39 6.06
C GLU A 82 5.48 -5.51 7.21
N LEU A 83 4.60 -5.21 8.15
CA LEU A 83 4.94 -4.69 9.48
C LEU A 83 4.85 -5.84 10.47
N PHE A 84 5.85 -6.05 11.31
CA PHE A 84 5.78 -7.08 12.35
C PHE A 84 6.56 -6.69 13.59
N VAL A 85 6.30 -7.37 14.70
CA VAL A 85 7.01 -7.17 15.97
C VAL A 85 8.00 -8.31 16.18
N ALA A 86 9.28 -7.97 16.22
CA ALA A 86 10.35 -8.86 16.64
C ALA A 86 10.62 -8.70 18.15
N VAL A 87 10.68 -9.82 18.88
CA VAL A 87 10.85 -9.83 20.34
C VAL A 87 12.16 -10.52 20.72
N LYS A 88 12.96 -9.87 21.58
CA LYS A 88 14.17 -10.44 22.19
C LYS A 88 14.22 -10.08 23.67
N GLY A 89 13.85 -11.01 24.54
CA GLY A 89 13.68 -10.75 25.97
C GLY A 89 12.57 -9.72 26.20
N GLU A 90 12.87 -8.67 26.96
CA GLU A 90 11.94 -7.55 27.21
C GLU A 90 11.93 -6.51 26.07
N SER A 91 12.85 -6.60 25.11
CA SER A 91 12.90 -5.67 23.98
C SER A 91 11.95 -6.10 22.88
N GLN A 92 11.03 -5.21 22.54
CA GLN A 92 10.16 -5.33 21.37
C GLN A 92 10.59 -4.32 20.30
N LYS A 93 10.82 -4.80 19.08
CA LYS A 93 11.16 -3.99 17.91
C LYS A 93 10.05 -4.14 16.87
N MET A 94 9.53 -3.02 16.41
CA MET A 94 8.69 -3.03 15.21
C MET A 94 9.60 -2.97 13.99
N VAL A 95 9.30 -3.79 13.00
CA VAL A 95 10.07 -3.98 11.79
C VAL A 95 9.17 -3.76 10.60
N LEU A 96 9.57 -2.86 9.71
CA LEU A 96 9.02 -2.69 8.38
C LEU A 96 9.96 -3.39 7.40
N SER A 97 9.44 -4.30 6.60
CA SER A 97 10.19 -4.97 5.54
C SER A 97 9.35 -5.02 4.27
N ALA A 98 9.89 -4.54 3.14
CA ALA A 98 9.18 -4.56 1.88
C ALA A 98 10.14 -4.66 0.69
N THR A 99 9.68 -5.27 -0.41
CA THR A 99 10.44 -5.34 -1.65
C THR A 99 9.54 -4.90 -2.80
N ALA A 100 9.94 -3.85 -3.53
CA ALA A 100 9.34 -3.42 -4.78
C ALA A 100 10.18 -3.94 -5.91
N ALA A 101 9.60 -4.70 -6.82
CA ALA A 101 10.17 -4.96 -8.12
C ALA A 101 9.30 -4.28 -9.17
N ASN A 102 9.90 -3.49 -10.06
CA ASN A 102 9.31 -3.10 -11.33
C ASN A 102 10.18 -3.63 -12.47
N GLU A 103 9.79 -3.40 -13.73
CA GLU A 103 10.55 -3.87 -14.90
C GLU A 103 11.98 -3.31 -15.00
N VAL A 104 12.27 -2.25 -14.23
CA VAL A 104 13.50 -1.45 -14.33
C VAL A 104 14.43 -1.66 -13.13
N SER A 105 13.85 -1.98 -11.95
CA SER A 105 14.58 -2.00 -10.69
C SER A 105 13.88 -2.78 -9.58
N THR A 106 14.68 -3.42 -8.73
CA THR A 106 14.25 -3.93 -7.43
C THR A 106 14.74 -3.02 -6.31
N THR A 107 13.82 -2.47 -5.52
CA THR A 107 14.10 -1.71 -4.28
C THR A 107 13.66 -2.50 -3.05
N VAL A 108 14.57 -2.68 -2.10
CA VAL A 108 14.31 -3.28 -0.79
C VAL A 108 14.25 -2.19 0.27
N PHE A 109 13.17 -2.19 1.05
CA PHE A 109 12.95 -1.32 2.20
C PHE A 109 13.07 -2.13 3.49
N TYR A 110 13.84 -1.63 4.43
CA TYR A 110 13.93 -2.19 5.77
C TYR A 110 14.06 -1.08 6.80
N ALA A 111 13.26 -1.10 7.86
CA ALA A 111 13.40 -0.18 8.97
C ALA A 111 13.02 -0.86 10.29
N LEU A 112 13.69 -0.47 11.39
CA LEU A 112 13.42 -0.99 12.72
C LEU A 112 13.32 0.13 13.76
N GLY A 113 12.44 -0.05 14.74
CA GLY A 113 12.24 0.90 15.82
C GLY A 113 11.81 0.21 17.11
N THR A 114 12.04 0.84 18.26
CA THR A 114 11.57 0.28 19.55
C THR A 114 10.07 0.50 19.68
N ALA A 115 9.31 -0.56 19.97
CA ALA A 115 7.87 -0.50 20.16
C ALA A 115 7.52 -0.06 21.60
N THR A 116 7.47 1.25 21.84
CA THR A 116 7.21 1.83 23.17
C THR A 116 5.98 2.72 23.23
N LYS A 117 5.47 3.20 22.10
CA LYS A 117 4.29 4.09 22.06
C LYS A 117 3.04 3.23 22.21
N GLU A 118 2.24 3.50 23.22
CA GLU A 118 0.98 2.79 23.48
C GLU A 118 -0.18 3.50 22.78
N PHE A 119 -1.06 2.72 22.16
CA PHE A 119 -2.36 3.14 21.67
C PHE A 119 -3.44 2.34 22.40
N ASP A 120 -4.43 3.05 22.93
CA ASP A 120 -5.62 2.44 23.47
C ASP A 120 -6.51 1.99 22.31
N VAL A 121 -6.76 0.70 22.26
CA VAL A 121 -7.57 0.06 21.24
C VAL A 121 -8.85 -0.40 21.89
N GLU A 122 -9.94 0.24 21.50
CA GLU A 122 -11.29 -0.20 21.84
C GLU A 122 -11.94 -0.83 20.62
N SER A 123 -12.23 -2.13 20.72
CA SER A 123 -13.11 -2.83 19.80
C SER A 123 -14.32 -3.35 20.58
N ARG A 124 -15.39 -3.73 19.87
CA ARG A 124 -16.61 -4.25 20.49
C ARG A 124 -16.39 -5.44 21.43
N ASN A 125 -15.29 -6.17 21.28
CA ASN A 125 -15.00 -7.40 22.04
C ASN A 125 -13.67 -7.35 22.80
N LEU A 126 -12.89 -6.27 22.69
CA LEU A 126 -11.56 -6.17 23.27
C LEU A 126 -11.20 -4.71 23.52
N SER A 127 -10.89 -4.38 24.78
CA SER A 127 -10.16 -3.17 25.16
C SER A 127 -8.74 -3.57 25.51
N GLY A 128 -7.73 -2.93 24.91
CA GLY A 128 -6.34 -3.25 25.17
C GLY A 128 -5.39 -2.15 24.76
N LYS A 129 -4.12 -2.33 25.10
CA LYS A 129 -3.04 -1.43 24.68
C LYS A 129 -2.15 -2.13 23.67
N ILE A 130 -1.94 -1.50 22.52
CA ILE A 130 -0.98 -1.98 21.52
C ILE A 130 0.24 -1.08 21.54
N LYS A 131 1.43 -1.68 21.49
CA LYS A 131 2.70 -0.96 21.41
C LYS A 131 3.19 -0.91 19.97
N VAL A 132 3.45 0.29 19.49
CA VAL A 132 4.03 0.55 18.17
C VAL A 132 5.33 1.34 18.30
N ALA A 133 6.13 1.37 17.24
CA ALA A 133 7.31 2.22 17.21
C ALA A 133 6.92 3.67 16.90
N GLU A 134 7.43 4.65 17.66
CA GLU A 134 7.23 6.06 17.30
C GLU A 134 8.07 6.43 16.06
N LYS A 135 9.25 5.81 15.93
CA LYS A 135 10.20 6.03 14.86
C LYS A 135 10.92 4.72 14.54
N MET A 136 10.97 4.37 13.27
CA MET A 136 11.81 3.32 12.72
C MET A 136 12.83 3.94 11.76
N VAL A 137 14.06 3.41 11.75
CA VAL A 137 15.13 3.84 10.86
C VAL A 137 15.73 2.62 10.17
N GLY A 138 16.09 2.78 8.92
CA GLY A 138 16.85 1.80 8.15
C GLY A 138 17.15 2.33 6.76
N TYR A 139 16.93 1.50 5.74
CA TYR A 139 17.41 1.76 4.39
C TYR A 139 16.38 1.41 3.32
N ALA A 140 16.42 2.14 2.23
CA ALA A 140 15.85 1.75 0.95
C ALA A 140 17.00 1.59 -0.05
N VAL A 141 17.21 0.38 -0.56
CA VAL A 141 18.33 0.04 -1.44
C VAL A 141 17.79 -0.44 -2.77
N SER A 142 18.23 0.17 -3.86
CA SER A 142 17.88 -0.23 -5.22
C SER A 142 19.13 -0.60 -5.99
N ALA A 143 19.10 -1.75 -6.66
CA ALA A 143 20.19 -2.19 -7.53
C ALA A 143 19.61 -3.06 -8.65
N ASP A 144 19.84 -2.69 -9.90
CA ASP A 144 19.44 -3.47 -11.07
C ASP A 144 20.33 -3.19 -12.28
N SER A 145 20.54 -4.24 -13.08
CA SER A 145 21.27 -4.19 -14.34
C SER A 145 20.23 -4.24 -15.45
N GLU A 146 19.87 -3.09 -16.03
CA GLU A 146 18.88 -2.96 -17.13
C GLU A 146 19.33 -3.64 -18.46
N GLN A 147 20.14 -4.71 -18.40
CA GLN A 147 20.75 -5.39 -19.54
C GLN A 147 19.75 -6.18 -20.40
N ASP A 148 18.60 -6.54 -19.83
CA ASP A 148 17.57 -7.34 -20.51
C ASP A 148 16.60 -6.50 -21.36
N LEU A 149 16.71 -5.17 -21.35
CA LEU A 149 15.90 -4.29 -22.21
C LEU A 149 16.56 -4.18 -23.60
N PRO A 150 15.81 -4.35 -24.72
CA PRO A 150 16.37 -4.35 -26.06
C PRO A 150 17.05 -3.00 -26.37
N PHE A 151 18.37 -3.03 -26.35
CA PHE A 151 19.22 -1.84 -26.37
C PHE A 151 19.30 -1.24 -27.78
N ILE A 152 18.97 0.04 -27.94
CA ILE A 152 19.25 0.83 -29.16
C ILE A 152 20.13 2.02 -28.76
N GLY A 153 21.43 1.79 -28.53
CA GLY A 153 22.40 2.85 -28.27
C GLY A 153 23.80 2.33 -27.93
N THR A 154 24.85 3.01 -28.35
CA THR A 154 26.23 2.65 -27.95
C THR A 154 26.70 3.60 -26.84
N GLY A 155 26.91 3.08 -25.63
CA GLY A 155 27.82 3.70 -24.64
C GLY A 155 27.26 4.53 -23.48
N MET A 156 26.04 4.30 -22.99
CA MET A 156 25.50 4.99 -21.78
C MET A 156 25.16 3.99 -20.67
N SER A 157 25.27 4.42 -19.41
CA SER A 157 25.09 3.63 -18.17
C SER A 157 23.82 2.77 -18.21
N ILE A 158 23.98 1.46 -18.00
CA ILE A 158 22.93 0.43 -18.07
C ILE A 158 22.69 -0.09 -16.65
N GLY A 159 21.92 0.65 -15.86
CA GLY A 159 21.58 0.22 -14.50
C GLY A 159 21.22 1.36 -13.56
N VAL A 160 20.52 0.96 -12.50
CA VAL A 160 20.16 1.81 -11.37
C VAL A 160 20.80 1.21 -10.14
N ALA A 161 21.60 1.99 -9.42
CA ALA A 161 22.19 1.57 -8.15
C ALA A 161 22.24 2.75 -7.18
N GLY A 162 21.73 2.56 -5.97
CA GLY A 162 21.79 3.58 -4.93
C GLY A 162 21.07 3.16 -3.65
N ALA A 163 21.28 3.96 -2.61
CA ALA A 163 20.66 3.76 -1.32
C ALA A 163 20.16 5.09 -0.75
N SER A 164 19.11 5.01 0.06
CA SER A 164 18.69 6.10 0.92
C SER A 164 18.46 5.60 2.34
N GLN A 165 18.72 6.46 3.31
CA GLN A 165 18.28 6.27 4.68
C GLN A 165 16.76 6.46 4.73
N LEU A 166 16.06 5.41 5.12
CA LEU A 166 14.61 5.42 5.34
C LEU A 166 14.34 5.77 6.81
N THR A 167 13.51 6.77 7.03
CA THR A 167 12.89 7.03 8.34
C THR A 167 11.38 6.91 8.22
N ALA A 168 10.79 6.05 9.05
CA ALA A 168 9.34 5.93 9.20
C ALA A 168 8.97 6.47 10.59
N ARG A 169 8.30 7.61 10.64
CA ARG A 169 7.83 8.23 11.90
C ARG A 169 6.32 8.11 11.97
N ILE A 170 5.77 7.73 13.11
CA ILE A 170 4.33 7.64 13.26
C ILE A 170 3.67 8.99 12.94
N ASP A 171 2.61 8.95 12.16
CA ASP A 171 1.74 10.08 11.92
C ASP A 171 0.56 9.98 12.88
N GLU A 172 0.69 10.61 14.04
CA GLU A 172 -0.32 10.52 15.10
C GLU A 172 -1.68 11.06 14.64
N ALA A 173 -1.70 12.07 13.76
CA ALA A 173 -2.95 12.64 13.28
C ALA A 173 -3.75 11.62 12.45
N TYR A 174 -3.12 11.00 11.45
CA TYR A 174 -3.79 9.96 10.65
C TYR A 174 -4.05 8.68 11.44
N THR A 175 -3.13 8.29 12.32
CA THR A 175 -3.31 7.11 13.17
C THR A 175 -4.49 7.29 14.12
N ASN A 176 -4.56 8.41 14.84
CA ASN A 176 -5.67 8.69 15.75
C ASN A 176 -7.00 8.81 15.00
N LYS A 177 -7.00 9.45 13.82
CA LYS A 177 -8.20 9.51 12.97
C LYS A 177 -8.67 8.11 12.59
N ALA A 178 -7.77 7.25 12.11
CA ALA A 178 -8.10 5.88 11.74
C ALA A 178 -8.68 5.08 12.92
N VAL A 179 -8.09 5.22 14.12
CA VAL A 179 -8.60 4.57 15.33
C VAL A 179 -9.98 5.10 15.74
N GLN A 180 -10.16 6.42 15.74
CA GLN A 180 -11.42 7.07 16.13
C GLN A 180 -12.57 6.74 15.17
N GLU A 181 -12.29 6.70 13.87
CA GLU A 181 -13.26 6.41 12.83
C GLU A 181 -13.39 4.91 12.52
N ASN A 182 -12.61 4.05 13.20
CA ASN A 182 -12.58 2.61 13.02
C ASN A 182 -12.30 2.21 11.55
N LEU A 183 -11.36 2.91 10.94
CA LEU A 183 -10.94 2.67 9.55
C LEU A 183 -10.13 1.38 9.47
N ASP A 184 -10.37 0.61 8.41
CA ASP A 184 -9.44 -0.45 8.01
C ASP A 184 -8.28 0.11 7.17
N SER A 185 -7.29 -0.74 6.83
CA SER A 185 -6.10 -0.30 6.10
C SER A 185 -6.44 0.34 4.75
N ALA A 186 -7.47 -0.14 4.05
CA ALA A 186 -7.85 0.40 2.75
C ALA A 186 -8.46 1.80 2.90
N ALA A 187 -9.41 1.98 3.82
CA ALA A 187 -10.00 3.27 4.10
C ALA A 187 -8.97 4.29 4.63
N ALA A 188 -7.98 3.84 5.41
CA ALA A 188 -6.88 4.68 5.86
C ALA A 188 -5.94 5.11 4.70
N VAL A 189 -5.67 4.22 3.74
CA VAL A 189 -4.94 4.56 2.51
C VAL A 189 -5.72 5.58 1.69
N ASP A 190 -7.03 5.39 1.52
CA ASP A 190 -7.91 6.34 0.80
C ASP A 190 -7.86 7.73 1.44
N ALA A 191 -7.91 7.81 2.78
CA ALA A 191 -7.80 9.08 3.50
C ALA A 191 -6.45 9.79 3.27
N VAL A 192 -5.36 9.04 3.18
CA VAL A 192 -4.03 9.60 2.83
C VAL A 192 -4.01 10.10 1.38
N ILE A 193 -4.57 9.34 0.45
CA ILE A 193 -4.66 9.71 -0.98
C ILE A 193 -5.52 10.96 -1.16
N GLU A 194 -6.66 11.05 -0.48
CA GLU A 194 -7.54 12.22 -0.50
C GLU A 194 -6.78 13.46 -0.03
N ALA A 195 -6.04 13.37 1.07
CA ALA A 195 -5.24 14.47 1.59
C ALA A 195 -4.09 14.88 0.65
N LEU A 196 -3.41 13.91 0.02
CA LEU A 196 -2.38 14.19 -0.99
C LEU A 196 -2.96 14.88 -2.22
N THR A 197 -4.14 14.44 -2.67
CA THR A 197 -4.87 15.03 -3.79
C THR A 197 -5.30 16.46 -3.48
N ALA A 198 -5.83 16.70 -2.27
CA ALA A 198 -6.13 18.04 -1.79
C ALA A 198 -4.88 18.95 -1.73
N ALA A 199 -3.70 18.37 -1.47
CA ALA A 199 -2.41 19.06 -1.51
C ALA A 199 -1.82 19.24 -2.93
N GLY A 200 -2.56 18.87 -3.97
CA GLY A 200 -2.20 19.03 -5.37
C GLY A 200 -1.34 17.91 -5.96
N HIS A 201 -1.28 16.74 -5.31
CA HIS A 201 -0.67 15.56 -5.93
C HIS A 201 -1.64 14.90 -6.90
N VAL A 202 -1.12 14.34 -8.00
CA VAL A 202 -1.87 13.52 -8.95
C VAL A 202 -1.42 12.07 -8.90
N ASN A 203 -2.27 11.14 -9.31
CA ASN A 203 -1.90 9.73 -9.36
C ASN A 203 -0.79 9.50 -10.41
N GLY A 204 0.34 8.92 -9.97
CA GLY A 204 1.48 8.57 -10.79
C GLY A 204 1.51 7.10 -11.23
N ASN A 205 0.68 6.23 -10.64
CA ASN A 205 0.59 4.84 -11.09
C ASN A 205 0.16 4.80 -12.57
N PRO A 206 0.75 3.91 -13.39
CA PRO A 206 0.32 3.72 -14.77
C PRO A 206 -1.18 3.47 -14.81
N GLN A 207 -1.92 4.39 -15.44
CA GLN A 207 -3.32 4.15 -15.71
C GLN A 207 -3.34 3.13 -16.84
N THR A 208 -3.63 1.87 -16.54
CA THR A 208 -4.04 0.94 -17.59
C THR A 208 -5.28 1.56 -18.18
N GLY A 209 -5.13 2.18 -19.36
CA GLY A 209 -6.22 2.81 -20.05
C GLY A 209 -7.27 1.74 -20.31
N ASN A 210 -8.26 1.65 -19.42
CA ASN A 210 -9.56 1.13 -19.78
C ASN A 210 -10.09 2.16 -20.76
N GLY A 211 -9.68 2.03 -22.02
CA GLY A 211 -10.35 2.60 -23.16
C GLY A 211 -11.77 2.05 -23.15
N GLY A 212 -12.60 2.65 -22.31
CA GLY A 212 -14.04 2.49 -22.35
C GLY A 212 -14.43 2.91 -23.75
N ASN A 213 -14.67 1.89 -24.58
CA ASN A 213 -15.21 2.01 -25.91
C ASN A 213 -16.52 2.81 -25.74
N GLY A 214 -16.44 4.11 -25.99
CA GLY A 214 -17.59 5.00 -26.00
C GLY A 214 -18.50 4.54 -27.12
N ASN A 215 -19.45 3.67 -26.79
CA ASN A 215 -20.52 3.26 -27.67
C ASN A 215 -21.41 4.50 -27.87
N ASN A 216 -21.00 5.36 -28.80
CA ASN A 216 -21.75 6.52 -29.21
C ASN A 216 -22.94 6.03 -30.04
N GLY A 217 -24.00 5.62 -29.34
CA GLY A 217 -25.31 5.32 -29.93
C GLY A 217 -25.95 6.60 -30.43
N GLY A 218 -25.51 7.07 -31.59
CA GLY A 218 -26.16 8.12 -32.36
C GLY A 218 -26.89 7.51 -33.55
N ALA A 219 -28.16 7.17 -33.37
CA ALA A 219 -29.08 6.85 -34.45
C ALA A 219 -29.70 8.13 -35.05
N GLY A 220 -29.82 8.16 -36.37
CA GLY A 220 -30.53 9.18 -37.16
C GLY A 220 -29.57 10.11 -37.90
N GLY A 221 -29.47 10.17 -39.23
CA GLY A 221 -30.43 9.87 -40.29
C GLY A 221 -30.40 11.07 -41.24
N GLY A 222 -29.97 10.89 -42.50
CA GLY A 222 -29.92 11.99 -43.46
C GLY A 222 -29.11 11.70 -44.72
N THR A 223 -29.77 11.15 -45.73
CA THR A 223 -29.35 11.04 -47.12
C THR A 223 -29.32 12.40 -47.85
N GLY A 224 -28.38 12.58 -48.79
CA GLY A 224 -28.46 13.60 -49.86
C GLY A 224 -27.08 14.16 -50.25
N THR A 225 -26.44 13.62 -51.30
CA THR A 225 -26.40 14.11 -52.71
C THR A 225 -25.28 15.11 -53.03
N ASN A 226 -24.25 14.58 -53.72
CA ASN A 226 -23.42 15.06 -54.85
C ASN A 226 -23.17 16.56 -55.15
N GLN A 227 -22.01 16.74 -55.82
CA GLN A 227 -21.53 17.86 -56.66
C GLN A 227 -20.73 18.92 -55.88
N GLU A 228 -19.50 19.32 -56.24
CA GLU A 228 -18.59 19.12 -57.39
C GLU A 228 -17.14 19.19 -56.88
#